data_AF-A0A1D9P2H3-F1
#
_entry.id   AF-A0A1D9P2H3-F1
#
_cell.length_a   1.000
_cell.length_b   1.000
_cell.length_c   1.000
_cell.angle_alpha   90.00
_cell.angle_beta   90.00
_cell.angle_gamma   90.00
#
_symmetry.space_group_name_H-M   'P 1'
#
loop_
_entity.id
_entity.type
_entity.pdbx_description
1 polymer ?
#
loop_
_entity_poly.entity_id
_entity_poly.type
_entity_poly.pdbx_seq_one_letter_code
_entity_poly.pdbx_strand_id
1 'polypeptide(L)' 'MMEKSIEKKLYTYEEILKIIDKYGLPQDWNPDGKYGPERYVEVHVWSDIQTVKRS' A
#
# COMPACT_ATOMS: atom_id res chain seq x y z
N MET A 1 -1.36 -6.55 -25.08
CA MET A 1 -0.88 -6.28 -23.71
C MET A 1 -1.18 -4.81 -23.41
N MET A 2 -2.10 -4.55 -22.49
CA MET A 2 -2.48 -3.17 -22.13
C MET A 2 -1.62 -2.79 -20.92
N GLU A 3 -0.52 -2.10 -21.18
CA GLU A 3 0.35 -1.55 -20.15
C GLU A 3 -0.45 -0.47 -19.41
N LYS A 4 -1.08 -0.84 -18.30
CA LYS A 4 -1.84 0.08 -17.47
C LYS A 4 -0.82 1.00 -16.81
N SER A 5 -0.64 2.20 -17.36
CA SER A 5 0.22 3.23 -16.78
C SER A 5 -0.29 3.55 -15.37
N ILE A 6 0.39 3.00 -14.36
CA ILE A 6 0.15 3.40 -12.99
C ILE A 6 0.82 4.76 -12.86
N GLU A 7 0.05 5.84 -12.98
CA GLU A 7 0.50 7.19 -12.69
C GLU A 7 1.23 7.16 -11.33
N LYS A 8 2.53 7.45 -11.34
CA LYS A 8 3.35 7.50 -10.12
C LYS A 8 2.92 8.72 -9.31
N LYS A 9 1.88 8.55 -8.48
CA LYS A 9 1.44 9.56 -7.51
C LYS A 9 2.18 9.36 -6.20
N LEU A 10 2.89 10.39 -5.77
CA LEU A 10 3.47 10.45 -4.44
C LEU A 10 2.39 10.97 -3.49
N TYR A 11 2.15 10.23 -2.41
CA TYR A 11 1.22 10.62 -1.36
C TYR A 11 2.00 10.91 -0.10
N THR A 12 1.61 11.98 0.59
CA THR A 12 2.01 12.24 1.98
C THR A 12 1.33 11.25 2.92
N TYR A 13 1.85 11.13 4.15
CA TYR A 13 1.28 10.28 5.18
C TYR A 13 -0.22 10.55 5.41
N GLU A 14 -0.60 11.83 5.52
CA GLU A 14 -1.99 12.24 5.74
C GLU A 14 -2.92 11.88 4.56
N GLU A 15 -2.40 11.92 3.34
CA GLU A 15 -3.17 11.50 2.16
C GLU A 15 -3.38 10.00 2.12
N ILE A 16 -2.38 9.22 2.54
CA ILE A 16 -2.50 7.75 2.67
C ILE A 16 -3.62 7.40 3.67
N LEU A 17 -3.69 8.10 4.81
CA LEU A 17 -4.75 7.86 5.80
C LEU A 17 -6.16 8.07 5.21
N LYS A 18 -6.35 9.12 4.42
CA LYS A 18 -7.63 9.39 3.73
C LYS A 18 -7.99 8.32 2.69
N ILE A 19 -6.99 7.73 2.03
CA ILE A 19 -7.21 6.63 1.08
C ILE A 19 -7.65 5.38 1.83
N ILE A 20 -6.99 5.04 2.94
CA ILE A 20 -7.36 3.91 3.79
C ILE A 20 -8.78 4.08 4.33
N ASP A 21 -9.15 5.27 4.81
CA ASP A 21 -10.51 5.55 5.28
C ASP A 21 -11.56 5.33 4.18
N LYS A 22 -11.25 5.75 2.94
CA LYS A 22 -12.17 5.62 1.81
C LYS A 22 -12.36 4.17 1.33
N TYR A 23 -11.30 3.37 1.30
CA TYR A 23 -11.30 2.06 0.64
C TYR A 23 -11.11 0.87 1.59
N GLY A 24 -10.90 1.13 2.88
CA GLY A 24 -10.57 0.11 3.87
C GLY A 24 -9.07 -0.22 3.89
N LEU A 25 -8.68 -1.05 4.86
CA LEU A 25 -7.32 -1.57 4.93
C LEU A 25 -7.08 -2.55 3.78
N PRO A 26 -5.90 -2.54 3.15
CA PRO A 26 -5.55 -3.51 2.12
C PRO A 26 -5.42 -4.96 2.64
N GLN A 27 -5.65 -5.18 3.93
CA GLN A 27 -5.46 -6.44 4.65
C GLN A 27 -6.71 -7.33 4.64
N ASP A 28 -7.88 -6.82 4.25
CA ASP A 28 -9.06 -7.68 4.07
C ASP A 28 -8.87 -8.56 2.84
N TRP A 29 -8.47 -9.80 3.12
CA TRP A 29 -8.16 -10.84 2.14
C TRP A 29 -9.43 -11.17 1.32
N ASN A 30 -9.26 -11.48 0.02
CA ASN A 30 -10.32 -11.96 -0.88
C ASN A 30 -10.20 -13.50 -1.05
N PRO A 31 -10.45 -14.31 0.00
CA PRO A 31 -10.15 -15.74 -0.02
C PRO A 31 -10.94 -16.49 -1.07
N ASP A 32 -12.14 -15.99 -1.36
CA ASP A 32 -13.08 -16.62 -2.29
C ASP A 32 -12.89 -16.15 -3.73
N GLY A 33 -11.90 -15.28 -4.01
CA GLY A 33 -11.61 -14.80 -5.37
C GLY A 33 -12.72 -13.93 -5.98
N LYS A 34 -13.70 -13.47 -5.19
CA LYS A 34 -14.92 -12.79 -5.63
C LYS A 34 -14.65 -11.49 -6.41
N TYR A 35 -13.53 -10.82 -6.12
CA TYR A 35 -13.16 -9.54 -6.71
C TYR A 35 -12.07 -9.63 -7.81
N GLY A 36 -11.78 -10.85 -8.29
CA GLY A 36 -10.76 -11.12 -9.32
C GLY A 36 -9.45 -11.68 -8.76
N PRO A 37 -8.42 -11.86 -9.61
CA PRO A 37 -7.16 -12.49 -9.23
C PRO A 37 -6.44 -11.66 -8.17
N GLU A 38 -5.82 -12.36 -7.21
CA GLU A 38 -5.02 -11.77 -6.15
C GLU A 38 -3.91 -10.87 -6.72
N ARG A 39 -3.68 -9.72 -6.09
CA ARG A 39 -2.62 -8.79 -6.47
C ARG A 39 -1.80 -8.45 -5.25
N TYR A 40 -0.53 -8.78 -5.30
CA TYR A 40 0.44 -8.43 -4.28
C TYR A 40 0.78 -6.94 -4.35
N VAL A 41 0.78 -6.27 -3.19
CA VAL A 41 1.24 -4.88 -3.06
C VAL A 41 2.41 -4.88 -2.08
N GLU A 42 3.56 -4.40 -2.54
CA GLU A 42 4.76 -4.23 -1.72
C GLU A 42 4.94 -2.76 -1.35
N VAL A 43 5.25 -2.48 -0.08
CA VAL A 43 5.52 -1.13 0.41
C VAL A 43 6.83 -1.12 1.16
N HIS A 44 7.72 -0.21 0.77
CA HIS A 44 8.97 0.07 1.48
C HIS A 44 8.84 1.38 2.27
N VAL A 45 8.99 1.30 3.59
CA VAL A 45 8.98 2.47 4.49
C VAL A 45 10.41 2.78 4.89
N TRP A 46 10.82 4.04 4.69
CA TRP A 46 12.14 4.55 5.06
C TRP A 46 11.97 5.63 6.13
N SER A 47 12.89 5.69 7.09
CA SER A 47 12.94 6.73 8.12
C SER A 47 14.37 7.20 8.29
N ASP A 48 14.57 8.51 8.39
CA ASP A 48 15.88 9.13 8.63
C ASP A 48 16.30 9.06 10.11
N ILE A 49 15.41 8.59 10.99
CA ILE A 49 15.75 8.37 12.40
C ILE A 49 16.73 7.21 12.46
N GLN A 50 17.98 7.48 12.84
CA GLN A 50 18.96 6.44 13.10
C GLN A 50 18.35 5.40 14.05
N THR A 51 18.23 4.15 13.58
CA THR A 51 17.90 3.00 14.41
C THR A 51 18.85 2.99 15.60
N VAL A 52 18.36 3.40 16.78
CA VAL A 52 19.09 3.25 18.02
C VAL A 52 19.32 1.76 18.19
N LYS A 53 20.58 1.31 18.10
CA LYS A 53 20.93 -0.09 18.30
C LYS A 53 20.39 -0.56 19.65
N ARG A 54 19.65 -1.67 19.65
CA ARG A 54 19.34 -2.41 20.88
C ARG A 54 20.64 -3.02 21.41
N SER A 55 20.89 -2.76 22.70
CA SER A 55 21.90 -3.38 23.56
C SER A 55 21.73 -4.88 23.64
#